data_AF-A0A4R3UUX7-F1
#
_entry.id   AF-A0A4R3UUX7-F1
#
_cell.length_a   1.000
_cell.length_b   1.000
_cell.length_c   1.000
_cell.angle_alpha   90.00
_cell.angle_beta   90.00
_cell.angle_gamma   90.00
#
_symmetry.space_group_name_H-M   'P 1'
#
loop_
_entity.id
_entity.type
_entity.pdbx_description
1 polymer ?
#
loop_
_entity_poly.entity_id
_entity_poly.type
_entity_poly.pdbx_seq_one_letter_code
_entity_poly.pdbx_strand_id
1 'polypeptide(L)'
;MSELEPIHILEAALLCADQPMPQSDLMKLFGEGGIQRDELSESLVQLQQNWEGRGLQLVQLAGGWRFQSRPQVQRYLLRLTPEKPPKYSRAVLETLAIIAWRQPVTRGDIEDIRGVTVSTQIVRALEDRGWIEVIGHRDAPGRPALFGTTRQFLDDLGIRALDELPELESIDAAEAMAELDLSDLPIDVVDDAQIIVKDETDGDASTGGEDASSGGQLLADAAGQEIDVVEFGRRIR
;
A
#
# COMPACT_ATOMS: atom_id res chain seq x y z
N MET A 1 18.79 -34.01 22.34
CA MET A 1 18.81 -32.98 21.30
C MET A 1 18.91 -31.67 22.06
N SER A 2 19.95 -30.86 21.84
CA SER A 2 20.05 -29.57 22.51
C SER A 2 18.80 -28.76 22.19
N GLU A 3 18.06 -28.35 23.21
CA GLU A 3 17.02 -27.33 23.03
C GLU A 3 17.70 -26.13 22.37
N LEU A 4 17.26 -25.78 21.17
CA LEU A 4 17.75 -24.60 20.49
C LEU A 4 17.15 -23.41 21.22
N GLU A 5 18.00 -22.46 21.61
CA GLU A 5 17.56 -21.18 22.17
C GLU A 5 16.52 -20.53 21.25
N PRO A 6 15.41 -19.98 21.78
CA PRO A 6 14.34 -19.39 20.96
C PRO A 6 14.83 -18.37 19.93
N ILE A 7 15.86 -17.61 20.28
CA ILE A 7 16.48 -16.60 19.42
C ILE A 7 17.04 -17.22 18.13
N HIS A 8 17.66 -18.41 18.18
CA HIS A 8 18.19 -19.05 16.98
C HIS A 8 17.07 -19.55 16.06
N ILE A 9 15.94 -19.99 16.63
CA ILE A 9 14.76 -20.41 15.87
C ILE A 9 14.15 -19.19 15.17
N LEU A 10 13.99 -18.07 15.89
CA LEU A 10 13.50 -16.81 15.34
C LEU A 10 14.42 -16.27 14.24
N GLU A 11 15.73 -16.27 14.48
CA GLU A 11 16.74 -15.81 13.51
C GLU A 11 16.65 -16.61 12.22
N ALA A 12 16.65 -17.94 12.31
CA ALA A 12 16.55 -18.81 11.14
C ALA A 12 15.22 -18.62 10.41
N ALA A 13 14.10 -18.56 11.14
CA ALA A 13 12.78 -18.37 10.54
C ALA A 13 12.68 -17.01 9.80
N LEU A 14 13.16 -15.93 10.42
CA LEU A 14 13.11 -14.58 9.85
C LEU A 14 14.10 -14.37 8.69
N LEU A 15 15.24 -15.06 8.68
CA LEU A 15 16.19 -15.02 7.57
C LEU A 15 15.72 -15.85 6.36
N CYS A 16 14.93 -16.90 6.60
CA CYS A 16 14.36 -17.73 5.54
C CYS A 16 12.97 -17.25 5.06
N ALA A 17 12.41 -16.21 5.68
CA ALA A 17 11.09 -15.70 5.33
C ALA A 17 11.18 -14.74 4.12
N ASP A 18 10.33 -14.99 3.11
CA ASP A 18 10.21 -14.11 1.95
C ASP A 18 9.36 -12.87 2.22
N GLN A 19 8.58 -12.86 3.31
CA GLN A 19 7.62 -11.81 3.67
C GLN A 19 7.70 -11.48 5.17
N PRO A 20 7.25 -10.27 5.60
CA PRO A 20 7.15 -9.93 7.01
C PRO A 20 6.33 -10.96 7.78
N MET A 21 6.88 -11.47 8.89
CA MET A 21 6.25 -12.52 9.68
C MET A 21 5.51 -11.92 10.89
N PRO A 22 4.18 -12.08 11.00
CA PRO A 22 3.45 -11.55 12.14
C PRO A 22 3.83 -12.30 13.42
N GLN A 23 3.73 -11.63 14.57
CA GLN A 23 4.03 -12.25 15.88
C GLN A 23 3.20 -13.52 16.13
N SER A 24 1.97 -13.58 15.61
CA SER A 24 1.12 -14.77 15.69
C SER A 24 1.75 -15.99 15.02
N ASP A 25 2.48 -15.79 13.92
CA ASP A 25 3.11 -16.89 13.18
C ASP A 25 4.45 -17.27 13.81
N LEU A 26 5.21 -16.29 14.31
CA LEU A 26 6.41 -16.54 15.11
C LEU A 26 6.09 -17.38 16.36
N MET A 27 4.98 -17.10 17.05
CA MET A 27 4.55 -17.91 18.19
C MET A 27 4.25 -19.37 17.81
N LYS A 28 3.71 -19.63 16.61
CA LYS A 28 3.40 -21.00 16.16
C LYS A 28 4.65 -21.87 16.01
N LEU A 29 5.83 -21.28 15.82
CA LEU A 29 7.10 -22.02 15.71
C LEU A 29 7.43 -22.80 16.99
N PHE A 30 6.90 -22.38 18.14
CA PHE A 30 7.21 -22.95 19.45
C PHE A 30 6.13 -23.94 19.95
N GLY A 31 5.03 -24.11 19.23
CA GLY A 31 3.93 -24.99 19.61
C GLY A 31 3.12 -24.51 20.83
N GLU A 32 2.19 -25.35 21.28
CA GLU A 32 1.37 -25.06 22.48
C GLU A 32 2.22 -25.17 23.76
N GLY A 33 2.42 -24.05 24.45
CA GLY A 33 3.15 -23.99 25.71
C GLY A 33 4.65 -23.71 25.60
N GLY A 34 5.14 -23.33 24.41
CA GLY A 34 6.55 -23.00 24.19
C GLY A 34 6.97 -21.69 24.86
N ILE A 35 6.63 -20.56 24.26
CA ILE A 35 7.00 -19.22 24.77
C ILE A 35 5.77 -18.34 24.95
N GLN A 36 5.83 -17.43 25.92
CA GLN A 36 4.80 -16.41 26.11
C GLN A 36 5.00 -15.22 25.16
N ARG A 37 3.98 -14.39 24.97
CA ARG A 37 4.07 -13.19 24.11
C ARG A 37 5.15 -12.21 24.60
N ASP A 38 5.31 -12.06 25.91
CA ASP A 38 6.30 -11.16 26.49
C ASP A 38 7.72 -11.69 26.22
N GLU A 39 7.94 -12.99 26.41
CA GLU A 39 9.20 -13.68 26.12
C GLU A 39 9.57 -13.63 24.62
N LEU A 40 8.58 -13.76 23.72
CA LEU A 40 8.78 -13.54 22.28
C LEU A 40 9.26 -12.11 22.02
N SER A 41 8.62 -11.12 22.65
CA SER A 41 8.95 -9.71 22.46
C SER A 41 10.36 -9.40 22.97
N GLU A 42 10.74 -9.93 24.14
CA GLU A 42 12.10 -9.86 24.69
C GLU A 42 13.12 -10.51 23.76
N SER A 43 12.81 -11.70 23.24
CA SER A 43 13.68 -12.42 22.30
C SER A 43 13.89 -11.66 20.99
N LEU A 44 12.86 -11.00 20.47
CA LEU A 44 12.94 -10.17 19.25
C LEU A 44 13.78 -8.90 19.49
N VAL A 45 13.62 -8.24 20.63
CA VAL A 45 14.44 -7.09 21.01
C VAL A 45 15.91 -7.51 21.17
N GLN A 46 16.16 -8.63 21.83
CA GLN A 46 17.51 -9.17 21.98
C GLN A 46 18.12 -9.55 20.61
N LEU A 47 17.34 -10.17 19.72
CA LEU A 47 17.77 -10.48 18.36
C LEU A 47 18.11 -9.20 17.58
N GLN A 48 17.32 -8.15 17.71
CA GLN A 48 17.59 -6.86 17.09
C GLN A 48 18.94 -6.28 17.57
N GLN A 49 19.21 -6.34 18.88
CA GLN A 49 20.48 -5.91 19.48
C GLN A 49 21.67 -6.76 18.99
N ASN A 50 21.50 -8.08 18.90
CA ASN A 50 22.54 -8.99 18.41
C ASN A 50 22.98 -8.70 16.95
N TRP A 51 22.10 -8.03 16.18
CA TRP A 51 22.33 -7.61 14.80
C TRP A 51 22.71 -6.14 14.65
N GLU A 52 23.01 -5.44 15.76
CA GLU A 52 23.62 -4.12 15.69
C GLU A 52 25.00 -4.16 15.01
N GLY A 53 25.26 -3.18 14.15
CA GLY A 53 26.52 -3.09 13.40
C GLY A 53 26.70 -4.08 12.25
N ARG A 54 25.71 -4.96 11.99
CA ARG A 54 25.73 -5.88 10.83
C ARG A 54 25.10 -5.24 9.59
N GLY A 55 25.32 -5.84 8.41
CA GLY A 55 24.77 -5.34 7.14
C GLY A 55 23.25 -5.51 6.98
N LEU A 56 22.65 -6.41 7.78
CA LEU A 56 21.20 -6.55 7.91
C LEU A 56 20.73 -5.98 9.25
N GLN A 57 19.45 -5.64 9.31
CA GLN A 57 18.77 -5.22 10.53
C GLN A 57 17.41 -5.91 10.63
N LEU A 58 17.01 -6.25 11.85
CA LEU A 58 15.67 -6.72 12.15
C LEU A 58 14.76 -5.50 12.37
N VAL A 59 13.70 -5.41 11.59
CA VAL A 59 12.71 -4.33 11.68
C VAL A 59 11.31 -4.90 11.95
N GLN A 60 10.51 -4.09 12.63
CA GLN A 60 9.09 -4.34 12.82
C GLN A 60 8.32 -3.45 11.85
N LEU A 61 7.47 -4.06 11.04
CA LEU A 61 6.58 -3.41 10.07
C LEU A 61 5.11 -3.65 10.44
N ALA A 62 4.20 -3.04 9.69
CA ALA A 62 2.77 -3.28 9.84
C ALA A 62 2.43 -4.78 9.70
N GLY A 63 3.08 -5.46 8.75
CA GLY A 63 3.03 -6.87 8.39
C GLY A 63 3.56 -7.83 9.44
N GLY A 64 4.53 -7.37 10.22
CA GLY A 64 5.24 -8.17 11.20
C GLY A 64 6.74 -7.89 11.20
N TRP A 65 7.54 -8.87 11.60
CA TRP A 65 8.99 -8.74 11.72
C TRP A 65 9.68 -9.29 10.47
N ARG A 66 10.73 -8.60 9.99
CA ARG A 66 11.62 -9.12 8.94
C ARG A 66 13.02 -8.58 9.04
N PHE A 67 13.97 -9.31 8.45
CA PHE A 67 15.27 -8.75 8.14
C PHE A 67 15.20 -7.89 6.87
N GLN A 68 15.94 -6.78 6.91
CA GLN A 68 16.16 -5.90 5.77
C GLN A 68 17.63 -5.54 5.69
N SER A 69 18.08 -5.19 4.48
CA SER A 69 19.39 -4.59 4.31
C SER A 69 19.42 -3.22 4.98
N ARG A 70 20.58 -2.82 5.51
CA ARG A 70 20.73 -1.46 6.02
C ARG A 70 20.92 -0.47 4.86
N PRO A 71 20.44 0.78 4.95
CA PRO A 71 20.63 1.79 3.91
C PRO A 71 22.10 2.01 3.52
N GLN A 72 23.05 1.82 4.45
CA GLN A 72 24.49 1.96 4.18
C GLN A 72 25.03 0.90 3.20
N VAL A 73 24.42 -0.29 3.15
CA VAL A 73 24.84 -1.38 2.23
C VAL A 73 24.08 -1.34 0.90
N GLN A 74 22.95 -0.64 0.83
CA GLN A 74 22.05 -0.61 -0.33
C GLN A 74 22.75 -0.26 -1.64
N ARG A 75 23.64 0.77 -1.62
CA ARG A 75 24.42 1.18 -2.81
C ARG A 75 25.28 0.08 -3.42
N TYR A 76 25.66 -0.93 -2.63
CA TYR A 76 26.44 -2.07 -3.08
C TYR A 76 25.54 -3.19 -3.60
N LEU A 77 24.39 -3.41 -2.96
CA LEU A 77 23.40 -4.40 -3.37
C LEU A 77 22.77 -4.08 -4.73
N LEU A 78 22.57 -2.78 -5.03
CA LEU A 78 22.11 -2.32 -6.34
C LEU A 78 23.02 -2.75 -7.51
N ARG A 79 24.27 -3.19 -7.25
CA ARG A 79 25.16 -3.72 -8.30
C ARG A 79 24.82 -5.15 -8.70
N LEU A 80 24.10 -5.89 -7.85
CA LEU A 80 23.65 -7.26 -8.14
C LEU A 80 22.46 -7.26 -9.11
N THR A 81 21.69 -6.17 -9.12
CA THR A 81 20.52 -5.97 -9.99
C THR A 81 20.77 -4.72 -10.86
N PRO A 82 21.51 -4.84 -11.98
CA PRO A 82 21.95 -3.69 -12.77
C PRO A 82 20.81 -3.00 -13.54
N GLU A 83 19.68 -3.67 -13.73
CA GLU A 83 18.47 -3.02 -14.24
C GLU A 83 17.89 -2.14 -13.14
N LYS A 84 17.88 -0.83 -13.38
CA LYS A 84 17.24 0.11 -12.47
C LYS A 84 15.75 -0.21 -12.42
N PRO A 85 15.16 -0.45 -11.24
CA PRO A 85 13.72 -0.59 -11.14
C PRO A 85 13.08 0.67 -11.74
N PRO A 86 12.01 0.51 -12.53
CA PRO A 86 11.32 1.66 -13.11
C PRO A 86 10.82 2.58 -11.99
N LYS A 87 10.87 3.89 -12.22
CA LYS A 87 10.47 4.88 -11.21
C LYS A 87 9.00 5.24 -11.41
N TYR A 88 8.25 5.38 -10.31
CA TYR A 88 6.94 6.03 -10.37
C TYR A 88 7.09 7.49 -10.81
N SER A 89 6.14 7.97 -11.60
CA SER A 89 6.11 9.39 -11.97
C SER A 89 5.83 10.25 -10.74
N ARG A 90 6.20 11.52 -10.81
CA ARG A 90 5.89 12.50 -9.76
C ARG A 90 4.38 12.58 -9.50
N ALA A 91 3.56 12.49 -10.56
CA ALA A 91 2.11 12.52 -10.44
C ALA A 91 1.55 11.33 -9.65
N VAL A 92 2.13 10.14 -9.81
CA VAL A 92 1.77 8.94 -9.02
C VAL A 92 2.10 9.15 -7.55
N LEU A 93 3.32 9.59 -7.23
CA LEU A 93 3.76 9.79 -5.85
C LEU A 93 2.99 10.90 -5.15
N GLU A 94 2.70 12.02 -5.83
CA GLU A 94 1.84 13.08 -5.30
C GLU A 94 0.43 12.59 -5.00
N THR A 95 -0.15 11.79 -5.90
CA THR A 95 -1.49 11.22 -5.72
C THR A 95 -1.52 10.27 -4.52
N LEU A 96 -0.54 9.38 -4.42
CA LEU A 96 -0.39 8.46 -3.29
C LEU A 96 -0.23 9.22 -1.97
N ALA A 97 0.62 10.26 -1.95
CA ALA A 97 0.82 11.09 -0.77
C ALA A 97 -0.51 11.71 -0.31
N ILE A 98 -1.28 12.31 -1.20
CA ILE A 98 -2.57 12.90 -0.82
C ILE A 98 -3.49 11.85 -0.19
N ILE A 99 -3.54 10.63 -0.75
CA ILE A 99 -4.33 9.54 -0.16
C ILE A 99 -3.81 9.20 1.23
N ALA A 100 -2.50 9.01 1.40
CA ALA A 100 -1.88 8.61 2.67
C ALA A 100 -2.16 9.62 3.81
N TRP A 101 -2.03 10.93 3.55
CA TRP A 101 -2.20 11.97 4.58
C TRP A 101 -3.64 12.48 4.74
N ARG A 102 -4.52 12.28 3.76
CA ARG A 102 -5.89 12.86 3.79
C ARG A 102 -7.01 11.85 3.80
N GLN A 103 -6.71 10.55 3.74
CA GLN A 103 -7.74 9.51 3.76
C GLN A 103 -8.73 9.66 4.93
N PRO A 104 -10.02 9.35 4.72
CA PRO A 104 -10.63 8.83 3.49
C PRO A 104 -10.87 9.94 2.43
N VAL A 105 -10.36 9.76 1.20
CA VAL A 105 -10.50 10.74 0.10
C VAL A 105 -11.17 10.16 -1.14
N THR A 106 -11.94 10.98 -1.85
CA THR A 106 -12.47 10.65 -3.17
C THR A 106 -11.52 11.13 -4.27
N ARG A 107 -11.69 10.61 -5.48
CA ARG A 107 -10.96 11.11 -6.65
C ARG A 107 -11.13 12.63 -6.83
N GLY A 108 -12.33 13.17 -6.60
CA GLY A 108 -12.58 14.61 -6.69
C GLY A 108 -11.77 15.41 -5.68
N ASP A 109 -11.67 14.95 -4.43
CA ASP A 109 -10.87 15.65 -3.41
C ASP A 109 -9.38 15.67 -3.78
N ILE A 110 -8.88 14.60 -4.40
CA ILE A 110 -7.48 14.54 -4.87
C ILE A 110 -7.26 15.56 -5.99
N GLU A 111 -8.17 15.63 -6.97
CA GLU A 111 -8.13 16.60 -8.06
C GLU A 111 -8.18 18.04 -7.55
N ASP A 112 -9.03 18.32 -6.56
CA ASP A 112 -9.15 19.64 -5.92
C ASP A 112 -7.86 20.06 -5.20
N ILE A 113 -7.17 19.12 -4.54
CA ILE A 113 -5.90 19.39 -3.85
C ILE A 113 -4.75 19.58 -4.84
N ARG A 114 -4.68 18.77 -5.90
CA ARG A 114 -3.61 18.85 -6.91
C ARG A 114 -3.80 19.98 -7.90
N GLY A 115 -5.03 20.47 -8.08
CA GLY A 115 -5.39 21.45 -9.10
C GLY A 115 -5.33 20.92 -10.54
N VAL A 116 -5.17 19.60 -10.72
CA VAL A 116 -5.12 18.93 -12.03
C VAL A 116 -5.89 17.61 -11.96
N THR A 117 -6.44 17.19 -13.10
CA THR A 117 -7.17 15.92 -13.21
C THR A 117 -6.26 14.72 -12.92
N VAL A 118 -6.76 13.75 -12.16
CA VAL A 118 -6.02 12.52 -11.85
C VAL A 118 -6.37 11.48 -12.91
N SER A 119 -5.34 10.94 -13.56
CA SER A 119 -5.53 9.86 -14.54
C SER A 119 -6.10 8.61 -13.87
N THR A 120 -7.07 7.97 -14.52
CA THR A 120 -7.62 6.69 -14.05
C THR A 120 -6.56 5.59 -14.02
N GLN A 121 -5.52 5.69 -14.85
CA GLN A 121 -4.40 4.74 -14.85
C GLN A 121 -3.55 4.84 -13.59
N ILE A 122 -3.38 6.05 -13.03
CA ILE A 122 -2.62 6.24 -11.77
C ILE A 122 -3.34 5.54 -10.62
N VAL A 123 -4.65 5.75 -10.49
CA VAL A 123 -5.47 5.11 -9.44
C VAL A 123 -5.40 3.59 -9.59
N ARG A 124 -5.60 3.07 -10.81
CA ARG A 124 -5.53 1.63 -11.07
C ARG A 124 -4.15 1.04 -10.73
N ALA A 125 -3.06 1.71 -11.10
CA ALA A 125 -1.73 1.20 -10.78
C ALA A 125 -1.46 1.14 -9.28
N LEU A 126 -1.96 2.12 -8.51
CA LEU A 126 -1.88 2.10 -7.05
C LEU A 126 -2.74 0.99 -6.44
N GLU A 127 -3.92 0.72 -7.00
CA GLU A 127 -4.79 -0.39 -6.59
C GLU A 127 -4.19 -1.76 -6.95
N ASP A 128 -3.69 -1.93 -8.18
CA ASP A 128 -3.08 -3.16 -8.68
C ASP A 128 -1.82 -3.53 -7.89
N ARG A 129 -1.03 -2.51 -7.49
CA ARG A 129 0.12 -2.70 -6.58
C ARG A 129 -0.29 -3.04 -5.15
N GLY A 130 -1.57 -2.86 -4.83
CA GLY A 130 -2.14 -3.06 -3.51
C GLY A 130 -1.78 -1.96 -2.53
N TRP A 131 -1.40 -0.76 -2.97
CA TRP A 131 -1.06 0.35 -2.08
C TRP A 131 -2.28 1.12 -1.58
N ILE A 132 -3.34 1.17 -2.40
CA ILE A 132 -4.60 1.78 -2.04
C ILE A 132 -5.75 0.80 -2.28
N GLU A 133 -6.86 1.02 -1.57
CA GLU A 133 -8.11 0.28 -1.76
C GLU A 133 -9.33 1.18 -1.57
N VAL A 134 -10.48 0.73 -2.07
CA VAL A 134 -11.77 1.39 -1.84
C VAL A 134 -12.32 0.94 -0.49
N ILE A 135 -12.32 1.84 0.48
CA ILE A 135 -12.80 1.60 1.85
C ILE A 135 -14.29 1.95 2.04
N GLY A 136 -14.93 2.54 1.03
CA GLY A 136 -16.34 2.89 1.07
C GLY A 136 -16.75 3.83 -0.04
N HIS A 137 -17.94 4.42 0.09
CA HIS A 137 -18.46 5.42 -0.85
C HIS A 137 -19.05 6.59 -0.06
N ARG A 138 -18.79 7.82 -0.50
CA ARG A 138 -19.32 9.03 0.12
C ARG A 138 -20.81 9.19 -0.20
N ASP A 139 -21.59 9.63 0.78
CA ASP A 139 -22.99 9.99 0.59
C ASP A 139 -23.13 11.37 -0.07
N ALA A 140 -22.87 11.40 -1.37
CA ALA A 140 -22.95 12.58 -2.25
C ALA A 140 -23.48 12.16 -3.63
N PRO A 141 -23.95 13.10 -4.48
CA PRO A 141 -24.39 12.77 -5.83
C PRO A 141 -23.33 11.97 -6.61
N GLY A 142 -23.74 10.85 -7.20
CA GLY A 142 -22.84 9.93 -7.90
C GLY A 142 -22.09 8.93 -7.00
N ARG A 143 -22.28 9.01 -5.67
CA ARG A 143 -21.70 8.10 -4.66
C ARG A 143 -20.22 7.77 -4.93
N PRO A 144 -19.32 8.76 -4.96
CA PRO A 144 -17.92 8.53 -5.32
C PRO A 144 -17.22 7.61 -4.31
N ALA A 145 -16.34 6.74 -4.81
CA ALA A 145 -15.50 5.86 -4.00
C ALA A 145 -14.57 6.65 -3.09
N LEU A 146 -14.37 6.14 -1.87
CA LEU A 146 -13.41 6.62 -0.89
C LEU A 146 -12.21 5.70 -0.88
N PHE A 147 -11.03 6.26 -1.09
CA PHE A 147 -9.74 5.58 -1.07
C PHE A 147 -9.08 5.69 0.29
N GLY A 148 -8.40 4.61 0.66
CA GLY A 148 -7.45 4.56 1.76
C GLY A 148 -6.22 3.73 1.40
N THR A 149 -5.16 3.85 2.18
CA THR A 149 -3.93 3.05 2.07
C THR A 149 -4.08 1.70 2.75
N THR A 150 -3.33 0.72 2.26
CA THR A 150 -3.39 -0.66 2.76
C THR A 150 -2.23 -0.99 3.71
N ARG A 151 -2.26 -2.19 4.29
CA ARG A 151 -1.12 -2.74 5.03
C ARG A 151 0.11 -2.96 4.15
N GLN A 152 -0.09 -3.35 2.89
CA GLN A 152 1.01 -3.55 1.93
C GLN A 152 1.75 -2.24 1.67
N PHE A 153 1.04 -1.12 1.58
CA PHE A 153 1.66 0.20 1.47
C PHE A 153 2.62 0.46 2.65
N LEU A 154 2.19 0.19 3.88
CA LEU A 154 3.02 0.40 5.08
C LEU A 154 4.26 -0.51 5.07
N ASP A 155 4.08 -1.78 4.70
CA ASP A 155 5.18 -2.76 4.62
C ASP A 155 6.21 -2.39 3.56
N ASP A 156 5.74 -1.92 2.42
CA ASP A 156 6.57 -1.47 1.30
C ASP A 156 7.32 -0.17 1.63
N LEU A 157 6.70 0.70 2.43
CA LEU A 157 7.29 1.96 2.90
C LEU A 157 8.16 1.78 4.16
N GLY A 158 8.24 0.55 4.69
CA GLY A 158 9.09 0.22 5.84
C GLY A 158 8.58 0.75 7.18
N ILE A 159 7.28 1.09 7.31
CA ILE A 159 6.69 1.69 8.51
C ILE A 159 5.64 0.78 9.16
N ARG A 160 5.36 1.00 10.45
CA ARG A 160 4.40 0.21 11.23
C ARG A 160 2.98 0.75 11.13
N ALA A 161 2.85 2.06 11.03
CA ALA A 161 1.59 2.75 11.05
C ALA A 161 1.73 4.12 10.38
N LEU A 162 0.59 4.71 10.01
CA LEU A 162 0.52 5.97 9.25
C LEU A 162 0.99 7.19 10.02
N ASP A 163 1.04 7.11 11.35
CA ASP A 163 1.58 8.16 12.22
C ASP A 163 3.11 8.26 12.17
N GLU A 164 3.78 7.24 11.61
CA GLU A 164 5.22 7.28 11.33
C GLU A 164 5.54 8.01 10.00
N LEU A 165 4.52 8.43 9.25
CA LEU A 165 4.71 9.26 8.06
C LEU A 165 5.25 10.64 8.44
N PRO A 166 6.22 11.19 7.69
CA PRO A 166 6.72 12.55 7.90
C PRO A 166 5.60 13.60 7.89
N GLU A 167 5.73 14.64 8.70
CA GLU A 167 4.80 15.77 8.65
C GLU A 167 4.97 16.55 7.34
N LEU A 168 3.85 16.92 6.69
CA LEU A 168 3.84 17.63 5.41
C LEU A 168 4.37 19.08 5.47
N GLU A 169 4.69 19.62 6.65
CA GLU A 169 4.95 21.04 6.84
C GLU A 169 6.30 21.54 6.28
N SER A 170 7.19 20.67 5.78
CA SER A 170 8.52 21.12 5.33
C SER A 170 9.12 20.44 4.08
N ILE A 171 8.43 19.50 3.43
CA ILE A 171 8.96 18.75 2.28
C ILE A 171 7.87 18.60 1.21
N ASP A 172 8.23 18.73 -0.07
CA ASP A 172 7.35 18.39 -1.20
C ASP A 172 6.84 16.95 -0.99
N ALA A 173 5.53 16.69 -1.08
CA ALA A 173 4.96 15.40 -0.67
C ALA A 173 5.57 14.20 -1.44
N ALA A 174 6.06 14.45 -2.67
CA ALA A 174 6.82 13.49 -3.46
C ALA A 174 8.24 13.27 -2.93
N GLU A 175 8.90 14.30 -2.42
CA GLU A 175 10.23 14.21 -1.78
C GLU A 175 10.16 13.48 -0.44
N ALA A 176 9.12 13.74 0.36
CA ALA A 176 8.90 13.06 1.64
C ALA A 176 8.67 11.56 1.44
N MET A 177 7.89 11.18 0.42
CA MET A 177 7.66 9.78 0.08
C MET A 177 8.91 9.11 -0.52
N ALA A 178 9.73 9.85 -1.27
CA ALA A 178 10.98 9.35 -1.84
C ALA A 178 12.06 9.09 -0.78
N GLU A 179 11.99 9.76 0.37
CA GLU A 179 12.92 9.58 1.49
C GLU A 179 12.67 8.30 2.29
N LEU A 180 11.45 7.73 2.22
CA LEU A 180 11.02 6.53 2.95
C LEU A 180 11.47 5.20 2.29
N ASP A 181 12.70 5.16 1.77
CA ASP A 181 13.37 3.97 1.19
C ASP A 181 12.48 3.05 0.32
N LEU A 182 11.74 3.63 -0.62
CA LEU A 182 11.00 2.91 -1.68
C LEU A 182 11.92 2.16 -2.68
N SER A 183 13.22 2.03 -2.39
CA SER A 183 14.25 1.62 -3.35
C SER A 183 14.27 0.11 -3.68
N ASP A 184 13.62 -0.71 -2.84
CA ASP A 184 13.58 -2.18 -2.96
C ASP A 184 12.33 -2.73 -3.66
N LEU A 185 11.45 -1.87 -4.16
CA LEU A 185 10.15 -2.31 -4.66
C LEU A 185 10.17 -2.56 -6.18
N PRO A 186 9.67 -3.72 -6.66
CA PRO A 186 9.36 -3.90 -8.09
C PRO A 186 8.22 -2.96 -8.47
N ILE A 187 8.37 -2.27 -9.60
CA ILE A 187 7.48 -1.20 -10.05
C ILE A 187 7.00 -1.51 -11.47
N ASP A 188 5.72 -1.27 -11.74
CA ASP A 188 5.17 -1.20 -13.10
C ASP A 188 5.08 0.27 -13.51
N VAL A 189 5.56 0.59 -14.72
CA VAL A 189 5.57 1.96 -15.26
C VAL A 189 4.13 2.39 -15.58
N VAL A 190 3.66 3.47 -14.95
CA VAL A 190 2.57 4.27 -15.51
C VAL A 190 3.24 5.46 -16.19
N ASP A 191 3.41 5.37 -17.50
CA ASP A 191 4.03 6.44 -18.29
C ASP A 191 3.01 7.56 -18.50
N ASP A 192 3.25 8.72 -17.89
CA ASP A 192 2.45 9.94 -18.12
C ASP A 192 2.45 10.35 -19.61
N ALA A 193 3.45 9.91 -20.40
CA ALA A 193 3.59 10.29 -21.81
C ALA A 193 2.62 9.57 -22.77
N GLN A 194 1.92 8.52 -22.35
CA GLN A 194 0.87 7.89 -23.17
C GLN A 194 -0.53 8.52 -22.98
N ILE A 195 -0.65 9.55 -22.15
CA ILE A 195 -1.93 10.18 -21.80
C ILE A 195 -2.29 11.36 -22.75
N ILE A 196 -1.44 11.69 -23.73
CA ILE A 196 -1.67 12.82 -24.64
C ILE A 196 -2.24 12.35 -25.99
N VAL A 197 -3.57 12.44 -26.10
CA VAL A 197 -4.41 12.75 -27.28
C VAL A 197 -4.40 11.76 -28.47
N LYS A 198 -5.48 10.97 -28.59
CA LYS A 198 -6.19 10.77 -29.85
C LYS A 198 -7.61 11.32 -29.73
N ASP A 199 -7.71 12.64 -29.73
CA ASP A 199 -8.91 13.33 -30.20
C ASP A 199 -8.75 13.44 -31.73
N GLU A 200 -9.15 12.39 -32.44
CA GLU A 200 -9.37 12.47 -33.89
C GLU A 200 -10.81 12.96 -34.09
N THR A 201 -10.97 14.28 -34.09
CA THR A 201 -12.03 14.93 -34.86
C THR A 201 -11.74 14.72 -36.33
N ASP A 202 -12.50 13.87 -36.99
CA ASP A 202 -12.85 14.06 -38.40
C ASP A 202 -14.31 13.67 -38.59
N GLY A 203 -15.14 14.69 -38.77
CA GLY A 203 -16.47 14.52 -39.31
C GLY A 203 -16.39 14.40 -40.83
N ASP A 204 -17.05 13.40 -41.38
CA ASP A 204 -17.84 13.61 -42.61
C ASP A 204 -19.04 12.65 -42.65
N ALA A 205 -20.12 13.16 -43.22
CA ALA A 205 -21.47 12.63 -43.18
C ALA A 205 -21.77 11.62 -44.31
N SER A 206 -22.64 10.65 -44.05
CA SER A 206 -23.89 10.42 -44.82
C SER A 206 -24.76 9.37 -44.10
N THR A 207 -25.94 9.73 -43.61
CA THR A 207 -27.27 9.63 -44.24
C THR A 207 -27.88 8.22 -44.28
N GLY A 208 -28.97 8.05 -43.50
CA GLY A 208 -30.19 7.35 -43.96
C GLY A 208 -30.50 6.00 -43.33
N GLY A 209 -31.69 5.91 -42.70
CA GLY A 209 -32.43 4.64 -42.57
C GLY A 209 -33.10 4.42 -41.22
N GLU A 210 -34.39 4.77 -41.15
CA GLU A 210 -35.36 4.51 -40.08
C GLU A 210 -35.57 2.99 -39.86
N ASP A 211 -35.80 2.54 -38.61
CA ASP A 211 -37.13 2.08 -38.16
C ASP A 211 -37.14 1.36 -36.79
N ALA A 212 -38.04 1.87 -35.95
CA ALA A 212 -39.01 1.21 -35.07
C ALA A 212 -38.64 0.05 -34.10
N SER A 213 -39.09 0.27 -32.85
CA SER A 213 -39.98 -0.61 -32.06
C SER A 213 -39.40 -1.31 -30.82
N SER A 214 -39.88 -0.80 -29.68
CA SER A 214 -40.52 -1.51 -28.55
C SER A 214 -39.85 -2.71 -27.89
N GLY A 215 -39.78 -2.65 -26.56
CA GLY A 215 -39.81 -3.86 -25.74
C GLY A 215 -39.10 -3.71 -24.41
N GLY A 216 -39.63 -2.86 -23.52
CA GLY A 216 -39.24 -2.91 -22.10
C GLY A 216 -39.97 -4.06 -21.42
N GLN A 217 -39.23 -4.93 -20.73
CA GLN A 217 -39.66 -5.63 -19.52
C GLN A 217 -38.47 -6.42 -18.94
N LEU A 218 -38.31 -6.38 -17.61
CA LEU A 218 -37.89 -7.44 -16.66
C LEU A 218 -37.14 -6.77 -15.47
N LEU A 219 -37.74 -6.57 -14.29
CA LEU A 219 -38.11 -7.49 -13.18
C LEU A 219 -36.95 -8.01 -12.32
N ALA A 220 -37.22 -8.02 -11.01
CA ALA A 220 -36.50 -8.54 -9.84
C ALA A 220 -35.34 -7.64 -9.34
N ASP A 221 -35.50 -6.81 -8.30
CA ASP A 221 -36.01 -7.03 -6.94
C ASP A 221 -35.15 -8.02 -6.14
N ALA A 222 -34.30 -7.45 -5.28
CA ALA A 222 -33.63 -8.15 -4.19
C ALA A 222 -33.51 -7.18 -3.00
N ALA A 223 -34.40 -7.36 -2.02
CA ALA A 223 -34.25 -6.93 -0.64
C ALA A 223 -32.84 -7.31 -0.14
N GLY A 224 -32.10 -6.46 0.59
CA GLY A 224 -32.58 -5.63 1.67
C GLY A 224 -32.30 -6.35 2.99
N GLN A 225 -31.05 -6.26 3.45
CA GLN A 225 -30.74 -6.46 4.87
C GLN A 225 -29.73 -5.39 5.28
N GLU A 226 -30.25 -4.41 6.01
CA GLU A 226 -29.55 -3.28 6.61
C GLU A 226 -28.51 -3.78 7.63
N ILE A 227 -27.31 -3.19 7.59
CA ILE A 227 -26.40 -3.16 8.74
C ILE A 227 -26.15 -1.68 9.05
N ASP A 228 -26.64 -1.27 10.21
CA ASP A 228 -26.60 0.07 10.76
C ASP A 228 -25.15 0.44 11.15
N VAL A 229 -24.59 1.50 10.56
CA VAL A 229 -23.14 1.87 10.65
C VAL A 229 -22.86 2.83 11.81
N VAL A 230 -23.77 2.98 12.76
CA VAL A 230 -23.66 3.97 13.84
C VAL A 230 -23.06 3.35 15.12
N GLU A 231 -21.86 2.73 15.06
CA GLU A 231 -21.13 2.36 16.31
C GLU A 231 -19.61 2.14 16.21
N PHE A 232 -18.89 2.64 15.20
CA PHE A 232 -17.41 2.47 15.17
C PHE A 232 -16.59 3.70 15.58
N GLY A 233 -17.23 4.83 15.88
CA GLY A 233 -16.57 6.12 16.15
C GLY A 233 -16.14 6.39 17.61
N ARG A 234 -16.08 5.39 18.50
CA ARG A 234 -15.74 5.62 19.92
C ARG A 234 -14.91 4.51 20.56
N ARG A 235 -13.72 4.21 20.03
CA ARG A 235 -12.75 3.45 20.85
C ARG A 235 -11.28 3.53 20.44
N ILE A 236 -10.72 4.73 20.25
CA ILE A 236 -9.28 4.93 20.45
C ILE A 236 -9.05 6.33 21.03
N ARG A 237 -9.02 6.40 22.37
CA ARG A 237 -8.32 7.41 23.17
C ARG A 237 -7.75 6.69 24.37
#